data_AF-A0A235EGT0-F1
#
_entry.id   AF-A0A235EGT0-F1
#
_cell.length_a   1.000
_cell.length_b   1.000
_cell.length_c   1.000
_cell.angle_alpha   90.00
_cell.angle_beta   90.00
_cell.angle_gamma   90.00
#
_symmetry.space_group_name_H-M   'P 1'
#
loop_
_entity.id
_entity.type
_entity.pdbx_description
1 polymer ?
#
loop_
_entity_poly.entity_id
_entity_poly.type
_entity_poly.pdbx_seq_one_letter_code
_entity_poly.pdbx_strand_id
1 'polypeptide(L)'
;MNTLHFLKTCTALAATSVLLVACGGGNDDDPTPSNEPGVLTVSNATLDGLNGVYGNGALNLTEVDKKNPIGSTPELCTFRFDGANKVGSSATAFGDIRYRPDATSLHQVFLTFDGKEYGSGEATDTAVVRESDQVRFTGKTLTATDGSGATLRVSGIVPMRPNRPQGC
;
A
#
# COMPACT_ATOMS: atom_id res chain seq x y z
N MET A 1 -39.50 -47.63 -15.20
CA MET A 1 -40.73 -47.82 -14.40
C MET A 1 -40.32 -47.93 -12.94
N ASN A 2 -40.70 -46.96 -12.11
CA ASN A 2 -40.99 -47.13 -10.67
C ASN A 2 -41.61 -45.85 -10.08
N THR A 3 -42.93 -45.88 -10.16
CA THR A 3 -44.03 -45.46 -9.28
C THR A 3 -43.78 -44.82 -7.89
N LEU A 4 -44.82 -44.05 -7.48
CA LEU A 4 -45.29 -43.61 -6.13
C LEU A 4 -44.68 -42.33 -5.54
N HIS A 5 -45.36 -41.39 -4.84
CA HIS A 5 -46.72 -41.10 -4.34
C HIS A 5 -46.64 -39.64 -3.78
N PHE A 6 -47.53 -38.67 -4.06
CA PHE A 6 -48.84 -38.33 -3.45
C PHE A 6 -48.86 -37.94 -1.94
N LEU A 7 -49.54 -36.80 -1.68
CA LEU A 7 -50.01 -36.13 -0.43
C LEU A 7 -48.98 -35.32 0.39
N LYS A 8 -49.11 -34.03 0.76
CA LYS A 8 -50.17 -33.00 1.00
C LYS A 8 -50.29 -32.67 2.51
N THR A 9 -50.10 -31.36 2.82
CA THR A 9 -50.52 -30.58 4.03
C THR A 9 -49.85 -30.93 5.38
N CYS A 10 -49.47 -30.02 6.30
CA CYS A 10 -49.96 -28.69 6.70
C CYS A 10 -48.89 -27.82 7.40
N THR A 11 -49.21 -26.52 7.44
CA THR A 11 -48.65 -25.31 8.10
C THR A 11 -48.11 -25.39 9.54
N ALA A 12 -47.07 -24.58 9.85
CA ALA A 12 -47.02 -23.50 10.87
C ALA A 12 -45.55 -23.21 11.27
N LEU A 13 -44.99 -22.06 10.88
CA LEU A 13 -44.82 -20.80 11.65
C LEU A 13 -43.45 -20.68 12.36
N ALA A 14 -42.77 -19.59 11.97
CA ALA A 14 -41.85 -18.76 12.74
C ALA A 14 -40.57 -19.40 13.33
N ALA A 15 -39.40 -18.92 12.90
CA ALA A 15 -38.67 -17.92 13.67
C ALA A 15 -37.33 -17.57 13.01
N THR A 16 -37.12 -16.27 12.83
CA THR A 16 -35.84 -15.56 12.93
C THR A 16 -34.70 -16.03 12.03
N SER A 17 -34.69 -15.41 10.85
CA SER A 17 -33.49 -14.79 10.29
C SER A 17 -32.55 -14.26 11.37
N VAL A 18 -31.45 -14.96 11.58
CA VAL A 18 -30.18 -14.34 11.94
C VAL A 18 -29.18 -14.83 10.91
N LEU A 19 -29.24 -14.24 9.72
CA LEU A 19 -28.02 -14.11 8.93
C LEU A 19 -27.09 -13.33 9.85
N LEU A 20 -26.10 -14.01 10.44
CA LEU A 20 -24.90 -13.37 10.95
C LEU A 20 -24.23 -12.74 9.73
N VAL A 21 -24.74 -11.60 9.28
CA VAL A 21 -23.93 -10.59 8.62
C VAL A 21 -23.09 -10.00 9.74
N ALA A 22 -22.08 -10.76 10.16
CA ALA A 22 -20.85 -10.15 10.63
C ALA A 22 -20.22 -9.49 9.40
N CYS A 23 -20.82 -8.39 8.94
CA CYS A 23 -20.08 -7.39 8.19
C CYS A 23 -19.10 -6.86 9.22
N GLY A 24 -17.85 -7.31 9.10
CA GLY A 24 -16.77 -6.97 10.01
C GLY A 24 -16.78 -5.48 10.26
N GLY A 25 -16.59 -5.10 11.53
CA GLY A 25 -16.26 -3.73 11.86
C GLY A 25 -15.09 -3.33 10.97
N GLY A 26 -15.30 -2.30 10.15
CA GLY A 26 -14.25 -1.69 9.38
C GLY A 26 -13.16 -1.32 10.37
N ASN A 27 -12.03 -1.98 10.24
CA ASN A 27 -10.83 -1.55 10.92
C ASN A 27 -10.38 -0.30 10.18
N ASP A 28 -10.13 0.80 10.89
CA ASP A 28 -9.67 2.05 10.27
C ASP A 28 -8.31 1.86 9.54
N ASP A 29 -7.63 0.72 9.76
CA ASP A 29 -6.38 0.35 9.08
C ASP A 29 -6.55 -0.18 7.65
N ASP A 30 -7.78 -0.44 7.19
CA ASP A 30 -7.99 -0.91 5.81
C ASP A 30 -7.69 0.23 4.81
N PRO A 31 -6.80 0.00 3.83
CA PRO A 31 -6.40 1.06 2.91
C PRO A 31 -7.60 1.50 2.07
N THR A 32 -7.83 2.81 1.98
CA THR A 32 -8.87 3.38 1.12
C THR A 32 -8.25 4.11 -0.06
N PRO A 33 -8.94 4.17 -1.21
CA PRO A 33 -8.47 4.94 -2.35
C PRO A 33 -8.22 6.40 -1.95
N SER A 34 -7.01 6.88 -2.23
CA SER A 34 -6.65 8.29 -2.13
C SER A 34 -7.38 9.09 -3.21
N ASN A 35 -7.95 10.24 -2.83
CA ASN A 35 -8.42 11.21 -3.83
C ASN A 35 -7.27 11.99 -4.48
N GLU A 36 -6.05 11.85 -3.95
CA GLU A 36 -4.84 12.48 -4.47
C GLU A 36 -4.11 11.55 -5.45
N PRO A 37 -3.64 12.07 -6.60
CA PRO A 37 -2.88 11.29 -7.57
C PRO A 37 -1.49 10.97 -7.02
N GLY A 38 -1.13 9.69 -7.02
CA GLY A 38 0.23 9.22 -6.79
C GLY A 38 0.85 8.66 -8.07
N VAL A 39 2.11 8.99 -8.33
CA VAL A 39 2.82 8.54 -9.53
C VAL A 39 4.28 8.26 -9.21
N LEU A 40 4.79 7.13 -9.69
CA LEU A 40 6.16 6.71 -9.60
C LEU A 40 6.69 6.41 -11.01
N THR A 41 7.83 6.98 -11.35
CA THR A 41 8.57 6.64 -12.56
C THR A 41 9.78 5.81 -12.17
N VAL A 42 9.84 4.60 -12.72
CA VAL A 42 10.99 3.70 -12.60
C VAL A 42 11.88 3.89 -13.82
N SER A 43 13.16 4.14 -13.57
CA SER A 43 14.20 4.28 -14.58
C SER A 43 15.46 3.51 -14.19
N ASN A 44 16.33 3.25 -15.16
CA ASN A 44 17.58 2.52 -14.97
C ASN A 44 17.43 1.20 -14.21
N ALA A 45 16.29 0.52 -14.37
CA ALA A 45 16.11 -0.81 -13.82
C ALA A 45 17.05 -1.79 -14.52
N THR A 46 17.74 -2.62 -13.74
CA THR A 46 18.60 -3.68 -14.25
C THR A 46 17.81 -4.88 -14.77
N LEU A 47 16.53 -4.99 -14.40
CA LEU A 47 15.60 -5.99 -14.94
C LEU A 47 14.71 -5.35 -16.00
N ASP A 48 14.60 -6.06 -17.12
CA ASP A 48 13.74 -5.66 -18.23
C ASP A 48 12.27 -5.61 -17.81
N GLY A 49 11.51 -4.75 -18.49
CA GLY A 49 10.08 -4.63 -18.24
C GLY A 49 9.71 -3.84 -16.98
N LEU A 50 10.65 -3.47 -16.11
CA LEU A 50 10.34 -2.64 -14.93
C LEU A 50 10.33 -1.13 -15.20
N ASN A 51 11.11 -0.64 -16.16
CA ASN A 51 11.12 0.79 -16.51
C ASN A 51 9.74 1.26 -16.99
N GLY A 52 9.33 2.44 -16.55
CA GLY A 52 8.05 3.06 -16.93
C GLY A 52 7.37 3.83 -15.81
N VAL A 53 6.16 4.29 -16.08
CA VAL A 53 5.32 5.05 -15.14
C VAL A 53 4.33 4.10 -14.46
N TYR A 54 4.24 4.19 -13.14
CA TYR A 54 3.33 3.48 -12.24
C TYR A 54 2.47 4.50 -11.53
N GLY A 55 1.15 4.35 -11.60
CA GLY A 55 0.20 5.36 -11.12
C GLY A 55 -0.61 5.91 -12.28
N ASN A 56 -1.77 5.29 -12.51
CA ASN A 56 -2.77 5.70 -13.50
C ASN A 56 -4.11 6.09 -12.85
N GLY A 57 -4.10 6.39 -11.55
CA GLY A 57 -5.30 6.67 -10.76
C GLY A 57 -4.99 6.86 -9.27
N ALA A 58 -6.02 6.68 -8.45
CA ALA A 58 -5.93 6.71 -6.99
C ALA A 58 -5.05 5.56 -6.47
N LEU A 59 -4.13 5.88 -5.55
CA LEU A 59 -3.42 4.87 -4.76
C LEU A 59 -4.26 4.53 -3.53
N ASN A 60 -4.37 3.26 -3.15
CA ASN A 60 -4.97 2.93 -1.86
C ASN A 60 -3.92 3.17 -0.78
N LEU A 61 -4.29 3.85 0.29
CA LEU A 61 -3.39 4.25 1.38
C LEU A 61 -3.93 3.74 2.71
N THR A 62 -3.07 3.09 3.50
CA THR A 62 -3.33 2.89 4.93
C THR A 62 -3.22 4.22 5.66
N GLU A 63 -3.68 4.25 6.91
CA GLU A 63 -3.35 5.35 7.81
C GLU A 63 -1.83 5.43 8.04
N VAL A 64 -1.41 6.61 8.50
CA VAL A 64 -0.02 6.82 8.92
C VAL A 64 0.07 6.49 10.40
N ASP A 65 0.64 5.35 10.72
CA ASP A 65 0.81 4.90 12.11
C ASP A 65 2.11 5.41 12.70
N LYS A 66 2.09 5.76 13.98
CA LYS A 66 3.30 6.02 14.75
C LYS A 66 3.67 4.78 15.57
N LYS A 67 4.77 4.14 15.21
CA LYS A 67 5.28 2.90 15.84
C LYS A 67 6.54 3.20 16.64
N ASN A 68 6.54 2.75 17.89
CA ASN A 68 7.70 2.82 18.79
C ASN A 68 8.17 1.39 19.13
N PRO A 69 9.10 0.81 18.36
CA PRO A 69 9.56 -0.55 18.59
C PRO A 69 10.34 -0.65 19.90
N ILE A 70 9.99 -1.64 20.74
CA ILE A 70 10.76 -1.92 21.95
C ILE A 70 12.17 -2.37 21.54
N GLY A 71 13.20 -1.64 22.00
CA GLY A 71 14.60 -2.01 21.81
C GLY A 71 15.27 -1.44 20.55
N SER A 72 14.61 -0.58 19.78
CA SER A 72 15.26 0.17 18.68
C SER A 72 14.63 1.54 18.53
N THR A 73 15.28 2.57 19.09
CA THR A 73 15.07 3.96 18.66
C THR A 73 15.56 4.07 17.21
N PRO A 74 14.78 4.63 16.27
CA PRO A 74 13.80 5.69 16.49
C PRO A 74 12.32 5.26 16.40
N GLU A 75 11.45 6.09 16.97
CA GLU A 75 10.02 6.09 16.63
C GLU A 75 9.85 6.37 15.12
N LEU A 76 8.98 5.61 14.46
CA LEU A 76 8.73 5.69 13.03
C LEU A 76 7.26 5.94 12.73
N CYS A 77 7.00 6.89 11.85
CA CYS A 77 5.76 6.99 11.09
C CYS A 77 5.82 5.96 9.95
N THR A 78 4.78 5.15 9.81
CA THR A 78 4.71 4.09 8.80
C THR A 78 3.38 4.14 8.06
N PHE A 79 3.39 4.00 6.76
CA PHE A 79 2.18 3.76 5.98
C PHE A 79 2.51 2.88 4.77
N ARG A 80 1.46 2.29 4.19
CA ARG A 80 1.55 1.45 3.01
C ARG A 80 0.67 2.03 1.91
N PHE A 81 1.08 1.77 0.67
CA PHE A 81 0.27 2.08 -0.49
C PHE A 81 0.23 0.90 -1.45
N ASP A 82 -0.85 0.80 -2.22
CA ASP A 82 -0.96 -0.09 -3.37
C ASP A 82 -1.77 0.56 -4.51
N GLY A 83 -2.04 -0.21 -5.57
CA GLY A 83 -2.84 0.27 -6.71
C GLY A 83 -2.06 1.11 -7.72
N ALA A 84 -0.72 1.19 -7.60
CA ALA A 84 0.12 1.87 -8.57
C ALA A 84 0.31 1.00 -9.83
N ASN A 85 -0.71 0.96 -10.69
CA ASN A 85 -0.65 0.18 -11.93
C ASN A 85 0.32 0.81 -12.93
N LYS A 86 1.07 -0.03 -13.63
CA LYS A 86 1.98 0.41 -14.68
C LYS A 86 1.19 0.82 -15.93
N VAL A 87 1.52 1.96 -16.50
CA VAL A 87 0.92 2.42 -17.77
C VAL A 87 1.31 1.46 -18.90
N GLY A 88 0.31 0.96 -19.63
CA GLY A 88 0.52 0.09 -20.79
C GLY A 88 0.88 -1.37 -20.45
N SER A 89 0.69 -1.80 -19.20
CA SER A 89 0.94 -3.18 -18.74
C SER A 89 -0.04 -3.56 -17.61
N SER A 90 -0.14 -4.85 -17.30
CA SER A 90 -0.84 -5.35 -16.12
C SER A 90 0.02 -5.36 -14.86
N ALA A 91 1.31 -5.00 -14.96
CA ALA A 91 2.21 -4.91 -13.81
C ALA A 91 1.71 -3.87 -12.81
N THR A 92 1.93 -4.13 -11.53
CA THR A 92 1.52 -3.25 -10.43
C THR A 92 2.67 -2.97 -9.49
N ALA A 93 2.54 -1.90 -8.72
CA ALA A 93 3.45 -1.56 -7.65
C ALA A 93 2.70 -1.22 -6.36
N PHE A 94 3.37 -1.50 -5.25
CA PHE A 94 2.93 -1.19 -3.89
C PHE A 94 4.16 -0.98 -3.02
N GLY A 95 3.99 -0.41 -1.82
CA GLY A 95 5.13 -0.15 -0.95
C GLY A 95 4.79 0.07 0.52
N ASP A 96 5.84 0.02 1.32
CA ASP A 96 5.91 0.36 2.75
C ASP A 96 6.91 1.51 2.89
N ILE A 97 6.45 2.60 3.50
CA ILE A 97 7.23 3.83 3.69
C ILE A 97 7.35 4.09 5.18
N ARG A 98 8.58 4.36 5.63
CA ARG A 98 8.92 4.65 7.02
C ARG A 98 9.76 5.91 7.13
N TYR A 99 9.38 6.81 8.02
CA TYR A 99 10.13 8.03 8.29
C TYR A 99 10.05 8.39 9.77
N ARG A 100 11.01 9.16 10.28
CA ARG A 100 10.91 9.64 11.66
C ARG A 100 9.98 10.85 11.74
N PRO A 101 9.26 11.02 12.86
CA PRO A 101 8.39 12.18 13.07
C PRO A 101 9.10 13.54 12.94
N ASP A 102 10.40 13.58 13.22
CA ASP A 102 11.23 14.80 13.19
C ASP A 102 12.04 14.96 11.90
N ALA A 103 11.96 14.01 10.97
CA ALA A 103 12.78 14.00 9.76
C ALA A 103 12.01 14.51 8.54
N THR A 104 12.73 15.15 7.62
CA THR A 104 12.23 15.61 6.32
C THR A 104 12.55 14.63 5.19
N SER A 105 13.14 13.48 5.49
CA SER A 105 13.50 12.43 4.54
C SER A 105 13.04 11.06 5.06
N LEU A 106 13.01 10.06 4.18
CA LEU A 106 12.69 8.70 4.59
C LEU A 106 13.78 8.11 5.46
N HIS A 107 13.36 7.26 6.40
CA HIS A 107 14.24 6.38 7.15
C HIS A 107 14.41 5.05 6.41
N GLN A 108 13.32 4.52 5.85
CA GLN A 108 13.33 3.29 5.10
C GLN A 108 12.17 3.28 4.10
N VAL A 109 12.40 2.64 2.96
CA VAL A 109 11.37 2.38 1.96
C VAL A 109 11.55 1.00 1.38
N PHE A 110 10.43 0.31 1.17
CA PHE A 110 10.35 -0.93 0.40
C PHE A 110 9.27 -0.79 -0.66
N LEU A 111 9.64 -0.92 -1.92
CA LEU A 111 8.72 -0.86 -3.05
C LEU A 111 8.79 -2.18 -3.82
N THR A 112 7.64 -2.76 -4.11
CA THR A 112 7.53 -3.95 -4.95
C THR A 112 7.05 -3.53 -6.32
N PHE A 113 7.77 -3.96 -7.36
CA PHE A 113 7.40 -3.77 -8.76
C PHE A 113 7.32 -5.15 -9.41
N ASP A 114 6.16 -5.49 -9.97
CA ASP A 114 5.95 -6.76 -10.68
C ASP A 114 6.37 -8.00 -9.86
N GLY A 115 6.02 -7.99 -8.57
CA GLY A 115 6.31 -9.09 -7.64
C GLY A 115 7.73 -9.13 -7.07
N LYS A 116 8.64 -8.22 -7.46
CA LYS A 116 9.99 -8.13 -6.90
C LYS A 116 10.16 -6.90 -6.02
N GLU A 117 10.62 -7.11 -4.79
CA GLU A 117 10.80 -6.06 -3.78
C GLU A 117 12.20 -5.43 -3.87
N TYR A 118 12.22 -4.10 -3.72
CA TYR A 118 13.41 -3.26 -3.68
C TYR A 118 13.36 -2.35 -2.46
N GLY A 119 14.48 -2.18 -1.77
CA GLY A 119 14.57 -1.39 -0.56
C GLY A 119 15.72 -0.39 -0.56
N SER A 120 15.60 0.61 0.31
CA SER A 120 16.70 1.50 0.69
C SER A 120 16.47 2.07 2.09
N GLY A 121 17.54 2.12 2.89
CA GLY A 121 17.59 2.80 4.19
C GLY A 121 18.30 4.15 4.15
N GLU A 122 18.75 4.59 2.97
CA GLU A 122 19.45 5.87 2.83
C GLU A 122 18.45 7.03 2.91
N ALA A 123 18.86 8.17 3.49
CA ALA A 123 17.98 9.34 3.60
C ALA A 123 17.89 10.15 2.28
N THR A 124 18.91 10.06 1.42
CA THR A 124 19.01 10.88 0.21
C THR A 124 17.88 10.63 -0.78
N ASP A 125 17.69 11.60 -1.67
CA ASP A 125 16.78 11.53 -2.83
C ASP A 125 15.31 11.32 -2.46
N THR A 126 14.94 11.65 -1.22
CA THR A 126 13.58 11.60 -0.71
C THR A 126 13.24 12.85 0.08
N ALA A 127 11.95 13.22 0.08
CA ALA A 127 11.43 14.27 0.94
C ALA A 127 10.07 13.86 1.52
N VAL A 128 9.88 14.08 2.83
CA VAL A 128 8.59 13.99 3.52
C VAL A 128 8.05 15.40 3.66
N VAL A 129 7.06 15.72 2.85
CA VAL A 129 6.47 17.05 2.67
C VAL A 129 5.09 17.04 3.34
N ARG A 130 5.08 17.35 4.63
CA ARG A 130 3.90 17.22 5.50
C ARG A 130 2.82 18.24 5.17
N GLU A 131 3.22 19.44 4.77
CA GLU A 131 2.33 20.54 4.39
C GLU A 131 1.49 20.24 3.15
N SER A 132 1.89 19.26 2.35
CA SER A 132 1.17 18.81 1.15
C SER A 132 0.80 17.33 1.21
N ASP A 133 0.94 16.70 2.38
CA ASP A 133 0.69 15.28 2.58
C ASP A 133 1.35 14.38 1.52
N GLN A 134 2.66 14.55 1.30
CA GLN A 134 3.37 13.85 0.23
C GLN A 134 4.73 13.30 0.66
N VAL A 135 5.07 12.15 0.11
CA VAL A 135 6.44 11.66 0.02
C VAL A 135 6.92 11.82 -1.42
N ARG A 136 8.06 12.48 -1.61
CA ARG A 136 8.66 12.74 -2.93
C ARG A 136 9.93 11.93 -3.10
N PHE A 137 10.12 11.38 -4.29
CA PHE A 137 11.34 10.69 -4.72
C PHE A 137 11.98 11.45 -5.88
N THR A 138 13.31 11.62 -5.82
CA THR A 138 14.08 12.35 -6.84
C THR A 138 15.25 11.50 -7.34
N GLY A 139 14.95 10.44 -8.09
CA GLY A 139 15.96 9.51 -8.59
C GLY A 139 16.52 8.56 -7.53
N LYS A 140 15.73 8.26 -6.50
CA LYS A 140 16.08 7.36 -5.40
C LYS A 140 16.50 6.01 -5.93
N THR A 141 17.72 5.58 -5.61
CA THR A 141 18.20 4.24 -5.95
C THR A 141 17.68 3.23 -4.93
N LEU A 142 17.06 2.15 -5.42
CA LEU A 142 16.62 1.01 -4.61
C LEU A 142 17.32 -0.26 -5.08
N THR A 143 17.60 -1.17 -4.15
CA THR A 143 18.26 -2.46 -4.40
C THR A 143 17.34 -3.60 -4.03
N ALA A 144 17.32 -4.66 -4.83
CA ALA A 144 16.49 -5.83 -4.57
C ALA A 144 16.81 -6.45 -3.19
N THR A 145 15.76 -6.78 -2.44
CA THR A 145 15.90 -7.28 -1.06
C THR A 145 16.28 -8.76 -0.98
N ASP A 146 16.19 -9.47 -2.10
CA ASP A 146 16.54 -10.89 -2.23
C ASP A 146 18.05 -11.18 -2.41
N GLY A 147 18.89 -10.15 -2.35
CA GLY A 147 20.34 -10.28 -2.48
C GLY A 147 20.85 -10.45 -3.93
N SER A 148 19.99 -10.35 -4.94
CA SER A 148 20.39 -10.48 -6.36
C SER A 148 21.27 -9.33 -6.88
N GLY A 149 21.37 -8.21 -6.14
CA GLY A 149 22.10 -7.02 -6.56
C GLY A 149 21.40 -6.21 -7.67
N ALA A 150 20.19 -6.60 -8.09
CA ALA A 150 19.39 -5.83 -9.03
C ALA A 150 19.04 -4.45 -8.45
N THR A 151 19.07 -3.42 -9.29
CA THR A 151 18.78 -2.04 -8.87
C THR A 151 17.82 -1.35 -9.82
N LEU A 152 17.20 -0.28 -9.33
CA LEU A 152 16.40 0.64 -10.11
C LEU A 152 16.42 2.04 -9.49
N ARG A 153 15.97 3.05 -10.24
CA ARG A 153 15.76 4.41 -9.74
C ARG A 153 14.29 4.78 -9.76
N VAL A 154 13.85 5.46 -8.71
CA VAL A 154 12.46 5.90 -8.54
C VAL A 154 12.41 7.43 -8.43
N SER A 155 11.52 8.03 -9.20
CA SER A 155 11.14 9.44 -9.05
C SER A 155 9.63 9.56 -8.99
N GLY A 156 9.10 10.56 -8.30
CA GLY A 156 7.66 10.80 -8.25
C GLY A 156 7.14 11.11 -6.86
N ILE A 157 5.84 10.93 -6.67
CA ILE A 157 5.10 11.35 -5.49
C ILE A 157 4.20 10.19 -5.02
N VAL A 158 4.22 9.94 -3.72
CA VAL A 158 3.25 9.09 -3.02
C VAL A 158 2.47 9.99 -2.03
N PRO A 159 1.15 10.13 -2.16
CA PRO A 159 0.34 10.85 -1.18
C PRO A 159 0.34 10.15 0.19
N MET A 160 0.11 10.94 1.22
CA MET A 160 -0.10 10.53 2.60
C MET A 160 -1.54 10.87 3.02
N ARG A 161 -2.03 10.22 4.07
CA ARG A 161 -3.29 10.61 4.70
C ARG A 161 -3.08 11.92 5.50
N PRO A 162 -4.02 12.88 5.44
CA PRO A 162 -3.93 14.14 6.18
C PRO A 162 -4.13 13.96 7.70
N ASN A 163 -4.99 13.03 8.09
CA ASN A 163 -5.24 12.71 9.50
C ASN A 163 -4.17 11.73 9.99
N ARG A 164 -3.18 12.23 10.74
CA ARG A 164 -2.04 11.42 11.19
C ARG A 164 -1.55 11.86 12.57
N PRO A 165 -0.89 10.96 13.34
CA PRO A 165 -0.36 11.26 14.66
C PRO A 165 0.68 12.37 14.63
N GLN A 166 0.75 13.23 15.64
CA GLN A 166 1.66 14.38 15.68
C GLN A 166 3.11 14.05 15.23
N GLY A 167 3.62 14.79 14.25
CA GLY A 167 4.98 14.63 13.71
C GLY A 167 5.08 13.58 12.62
N CYS A 168 4.12 12.67 12.55
CA CYS A 168 3.62 12.26 11.25
C CYS A 168 2.85 13.49 10.75
#